data_AF-A0A7J5A9N8-F1
#
_entry.id   AF-A0A7J5A9N8-F1
#
_cell.length_a   1.000
_cell.length_b   1.000
_cell.length_c   1.000
_cell.angle_alpha   90.00
_cell.angle_beta   90.00
_cell.angle_gamma   90.00
#
_symmetry.space_group_name_H-M   'P 1'
#
loop_
_entity.id
_entity.type
_entity.pdbx_description
1 polymer ?
#
loop_
_entity_poly.entity_id
_entity_poly.type
_entity_poly.pdbx_seq_one_letter_code
_entity_poly.pdbx_strand_id
1 'polypeptide(L)'
;MKIQNLLLIIAVSLIFLASCQSQNKTNKDAKVEEIAKSGIITKTYTLEGFKQSCCTGIVNYSLKEVNGYIKSEANVKNQQLTVWFDNKKCDEQAIKKAINKTPYKIVNSL
;
A
#
# COMPACT_ATOMS: atom_id res chain seq x y z
N MET A 1 -25.19 -48.33 30.86
CA MET A 1 -25.40 -46.88 30.64
C MET A 1 -24.39 -46.40 29.58
N LYS A 2 -24.66 -46.75 28.33
CA LYS A 2 -25.07 -45.85 27.22
C LYS A 2 -23.94 -44.95 26.71
N ILE A 3 -23.12 -45.57 25.85
CA ILE A 3 -22.13 -44.97 24.93
C ILE A 3 -22.75 -43.96 23.92
N GLN A 4 -24.06 -43.74 24.02
CA GLN A 4 -24.86 -42.84 23.19
C GLN A 4 -24.64 -41.34 23.52
N ASN A 5 -23.96 -41.01 24.62
CA ASN A 5 -23.74 -39.62 25.04
C ASN A 5 -22.35 -39.07 24.70
N LEU A 6 -21.46 -39.86 24.09
CA LEU A 6 -20.12 -39.39 23.66
C LEU A 6 -20.14 -38.82 22.23
N LEU A 7 -21.15 -39.16 21.43
CA LEU A 7 -21.38 -38.59 20.09
C LEU A 7 -22.11 -37.24 20.11
N LEU A 8 -22.66 -36.83 21.26
CA LEU A 8 -23.46 -35.60 21.39
C LEU A 8 -22.64 -34.34 21.70
N ILE A 9 -21.36 -34.48 22.05
CA ILE A 9 -20.48 -33.35 22.38
C ILE A 9 -19.72 -32.84 21.15
N ILE A 10 -19.61 -33.64 20.09
CA ILE A 10 -18.92 -33.25 18.84
C ILE A 10 -19.84 -32.41 17.93
N ALA A 11 -21.16 -32.51 18.09
CA ALA A 11 -22.14 -31.79 17.25
C ALA A 11 -22.37 -30.32 17.65
N VAL A 12 -21.92 -29.88 18.82
CA VAL A 12 -22.16 -28.50 19.31
C VAL A 12 -21.04 -27.51 18.93
N SER A 13 -19.90 -28.00 18.41
CA SER A 13 -18.79 -27.14 17.94
C SER A 13 -18.89 -26.68 16.48
N LEU A 14 -19.95 -27.04 15.74
CA LEU A 14 -20.07 -26.74 14.31
C LEU A 14 -21.08 -25.63 13.95
N ILE A 15 -21.69 -24.95 14.95
CA ILE A 15 -22.83 -24.05 14.69
C ILE A 15 -22.47 -22.54 14.76
N PHE A 16 -21.22 -22.13 14.99
CA PHE A 16 -20.90 -20.69 15.21
C PHE A 16 -20.02 -19.96 14.18
N LEU A 17 -19.86 -20.43 12.94
CA LEU A 17 -19.24 -19.60 11.89
C LEU A 17 -20.05 -19.59 10.60
N ALA A 18 -21.32 -19.24 10.72
CA ALA A 18 -22.14 -18.73 9.62
C ALA A 18 -22.29 -17.20 9.77
N SER A 19 -21.20 -16.48 9.52
CA SER A 19 -21.27 -15.08 9.08
C SER A 19 -20.37 -14.95 7.86
N CYS A 20 -20.99 -14.99 6.68
CA CYS A 20 -20.36 -14.66 5.43
C CYS A 20 -19.68 -13.29 5.52
N GLN A 21 -18.35 -13.24 5.34
CA GLN A 21 -17.71 -12.08 4.74
C GLN A 21 -17.01 -12.53 3.47
N SER A 22 -17.78 -12.38 2.39
CA SER A 22 -17.29 -12.11 1.05
C SER A 22 -16.08 -11.17 1.08
N GLN A 23 -14.90 -11.66 0.70
CA GLN A 23 -13.97 -10.91 -0.16
C GLN A 23 -13.29 -11.84 -1.16
N ASN A 24 -13.58 -11.50 -2.41
CA ASN A 24 -13.24 -12.11 -3.68
C ASN A 24 -11.70 -12.20 -3.87
N LYS A 25 -11.14 -13.41 -3.97
CA LYS A 25 -9.78 -13.60 -4.50
C LYS A 25 -9.89 -13.87 -5.99
N THR A 26 -9.86 -12.81 -6.80
CA THR A 26 -9.65 -12.92 -8.23
C THR A 26 -8.17 -13.20 -8.51
N ASN A 27 -7.89 -14.46 -8.83
CA ASN A 27 -7.12 -14.94 -9.99
C ASN A 27 -5.82 -14.18 -10.34
N LYS A 28 -4.67 -14.84 -10.11
CA LYS A 28 -3.32 -14.28 -10.27
C LYS A 28 -2.61 -14.60 -11.59
N ASP A 29 -3.24 -15.31 -12.52
CA ASP A 29 -2.49 -15.88 -13.66
C ASP A 29 -2.74 -15.17 -15.00
N ALA A 30 -3.50 -14.07 -15.03
CA ALA A 30 -3.68 -13.21 -16.20
C ALA A 30 -2.99 -11.83 -16.10
N LYS A 31 -2.28 -11.53 -15.00
CA LYS A 31 -1.72 -10.20 -14.69
C LYS A 31 -0.20 -10.17 -14.81
N VAL A 32 0.36 -10.75 -15.87
CA VAL A 32 1.80 -10.65 -16.14
C VAL A 32 2.07 -9.98 -17.50
N GLU A 33 1.13 -10.05 -18.46
CA GLU A 33 1.26 -9.32 -19.73
C GLU A 33 0.89 -7.82 -19.66
N GLU A 34 0.10 -7.36 -18.68
CA GLU A 34 -0.32 -5.96 -18.58
C GLU A 34 0.68 -5.06 -17.83
N ILE A 35 1.65 -5.65 -17.11
CA ILE A 35 2.62 -4.87 -16.32
C ILE A 35 3.68 -4.24 -17.23
N ALA A 36 3.99 -4.86 -18.38
CA ALA A 36 4.89 -4.31 -19.39
C ALA A 36 4.30 -3.12 -20.19
N LYS A 37 2.98 -2.89 -20.11
CA LYS A 37 2.29 -1.70 -20.67
C LYS A 37 1.88 -0.68 -19.60
N SER A 38 2.25 -0.90 -18.33
CA SER A 38 1.53 -0.31 -17.19
C SER A 38 1.75 1.18 -16.96
N GLY A 39 2.77 1.82 -17.55
CA GLY A 39 3.04 3.24 -17.28
C GLY A 39 3.39 3.54 -15.82
N ILE A 40 3.54 2.52 -14.97
CA ILE A 40 3.86 2.73 -13.55
C ILE A 40 5.36 2.96 -13.42
N ILE A 41 5.74 4.15 -12.94
CA ILE A 41 7.11 4.50 -12.57
C ILE A 41 7.28 4.32 -11.06
N THR A 42 8.45 3.83 -10.67
CA THR A 42 8.91 3.81 -9.28
C THR A 42 10.11 4.74 -9.17
N LYS A 43 10.10 5.66 -8.20
CA LYS A 43 11.23 6.58 -7.95
C LYS A 43 11.48 6.72 -6.46
N THR A 44 12.75 6.82 -6.07
CA THR A 44 13.14 7.01 -4.67
C THR A 44 13.74 8.40 -4.48
N TYR A 45 13.31 9.09 -3.44
CA TYR A 45 13.78 10.43 -3.10
C TYR A 45 14.43 10.42 -1.72
N THR A 46 15.58 11.06 -1.59
CA THR A 46 16.16 11.39 -0.29
C THR A 46 15.62 12.73 0.16
N LEU A 47 15.06 12.78 1.36
CA LEU A 47 14.37 13.93 1.92
C LEU A 47 15.12 14.49 3.13
N GLU A 48 15.31 15.80 3.18
CA GLU A 48 15.93 16.46 4.33
C GLU A 48 15.01 16.38 5.57
N GLY A 49 15.58 15.97 6.71
CA GLY A 49 14.86 15.96 8.00
C GLY A 49 13.82 14.85 8.16
N PHE A 50 13.74 13.90 7.23
CA PHE A 50 12.72 12.85 7.19
C PHE A 50 13.06 11.66 8.11
N LYS A 51 13.06 11.91 9.43
CA LYS A 51 13.60 10.97 10.45
C LYS A 51 12.56 10.33 11.37
N GLN A 52 11.31 10.80 11.38
CA GLN A 52 10.28 10.31 12.31
C GLN A 52 9.08 9.72 11.55
N SER A 53 8.34 8.81 12.19
CA SER A 53 7.15 8.17 11.59
C SER A 53 6.04 9.18 11.29
N CYS A 54 5.86 10.20 12.14
CA CYS A 54 4.87 11.26 11.90
C CYS A 54 5.13 12.04 10.59
N CYS A 55 6.40 12.15 10.17
CA CYS A 55 6.79 12.81 8.91
C CYS A 55 6.15 12.16 7.69
N THR A 56 5.96 10.84 7.73
CA THR A 56 5.44 10.05 6.60
C THR A 56 4.00 10.39 6.27
N GLY A 57 3.19 10.73 7.29
CA GLY A 57 1.78 11.08 7.12
C GLY A 57 1.58 12.36 6.31
N ILE A 58 2.37 13.40 6.58
CA ILE A 58 2.27 14.71 5.91
C ILE A 58 2.60 14.58 4.42
N VAL A 59 3.69 13.86 4.09
CA VAL A 59 4.11 13.65 2.70
C VAL A 59 3.10 12.77 1.96
N ASN A 60 2.62 11.70 2.59
CA ASN A 60 1.59 10.84 2.01
C ASN A 60 0.29 11.59 1.72
N TYR A 61 -0.15 12.47 2.64
CA TYR A 61 -1.34 13.30 2.41
C TYR A 61 -1.17 14.21 1.18
N SER A 62 -0.03 14.89 1.07
CA SER A 62 0.28 15.74 -0.09
C SER A 62 0.33 14.95 -1.40
N LEU A 63 0.92 13.74 -1.38
CA LEU A 63 1.01 12.88 -2.56
C LEU A 63 -0.36 12.35 -3.04
N LYS A 64 -1.30 12.11 -2.12
CA LYS A 64 -2.67 11.69 -2.47
C LYS A 64 -3.44 12.75 -3.28
N GLU A 65 -3.02 14.01 -3.25
CA GLU A 65 -3.60 15.07 -4.08
C GLU A 65 -3.15 14.99 -5.56
N VAL A 66 -2.12 14.19 -5.88
CA VAL A 66 -1.59 14.05 -7.23
C VAL A 66 -2.39 13.00 -8.01
N ASN A 67 -3.08 13.41 -9.07
CA ASN A 67 -3.73 12.49 -10.01
C ASN A 67 -2.67 11.61 -10.71
N GLY A 68 -2.60 10.34 -10.35
CA GLY A 68 -1.58 9.41 -10.81
C GLY A 68 -0.71 8.82 -9.70
N TYR A 69 -0.78 9.35 -8.47
CA TYR A 69 -0.18 8.70 -7.31
C TYR A 69 -0.83 7.34 -7.03
N ILE A 70 -0.01 6.32 -6.75
CA ILE A 70 -0.48 4.96 -6.43
C ILE A 70 -0.19 4.63 -4.97
N LYS A 71 1.07 4.70 -4.56
CA LYS A 71 1.50 4.44 -3.18
C LYS A 71 2.88 5.03 -2.89
N SER A 72 3.25 5.07 -1.62
CA SER A 72 4.59 5.43 -1.16
C SER A 72 5.01 4.64 0.06
N GLU A 73 6.30 4.31 0.14
CA GLU A 73 6.91 3.58 1.25
C GLU A 73 8.10 4.38 1.78
N ALA A 74 8.12 4.58 3.10
CA ALA A 74 9.13 5.39 3.75
C ALA A 74 10.22 4.49 4.37
N ASN A 75 11.47 4.84 4.10
CA ASN A 75 12.63 4.36 4.82
C ASN A 75 13.22 5.50 5.64
N VAL A 76 12.67 5.72 6.84
CA VAL A 76 13.07 6.79 7.75
C VAL A 76 14.52 6.67 8.26
N LYS A 77 15.08 5.44 8.27
CA LYS A 77 16.49 5.23 8.63
C LYS A 77 17.42 5.89 7.61
N ASN A 78 17.09 5.76 6.33
CA ASN A 78 17.86 6.34 5.22
C ASN A 78 17.31 7.70 4.77
N GLN A 79 16.29 8.24 5.45
CA GLN A 79 15.57 9.44 5.05
C GLN A 79 15.07 9.38 3.59
N GLN A 80 14.60 8.20 3.18
CA GLN A 80 14.17 7.93 1.81
C GLN A 80 12.66 7.72 1.74
N LEU A 81 12.08 8.10 0.60
CA LEU A 81 10.70 7.84 0.23
C LEU A 81 10.67 7.25 -1.18
N THR A 82 10.18 6.02 -1.30
CA THR A 82 9.90 5.40 -2.60
C THR A 82 8.45 5.66 -2.97
N VAL A 83 8.21 6.14 -4.19
CA VAL A 83 6.89 6.51 -4.70
C VAL A 83 6.61 5.76 -5.99
N TRP A 84 5.41 5.22 -6.11
CA TRP A 84 4.87 4.60 -7.31
C TRP A 84 3.79 5.50 -7.89
N PHE A 85 3.89 5.82 -9.17
CA PHE A 85 2.93 6.66 -9.86
C PHE A 85 2.73 6.27 -11.32
N ASP A 86 1.55 6.55 -11.86
CA ASP A 86 1.17 6.33 -13.25
C ASP A 86 1.65 7.51 -14.12
N ASN A 87 2.67 7.27 -14.94
CA ASN A 87 3.29 8.25 -15.81
C ASN A 87 2.42 8.70 -16.98
N LYS A 88 1.28 8.05 -17.19
CA LYS A 88 0.25 8.50 -18.16
C LYS A 88 -0.68 9.54 -17.55
N LYS A 89 -0.68 9.71 -16.22
CA LYS A 89 -1.55 10.64 -15.48
C LYS A 89 -0.80 11.81 -14.84
N CYS A 90 0.43 11.59 -14.39
CA CYS A 90 1.31 12.64 -13.88
C CYS A 90 2.76 12.40 -14.26
N ASP A 91 3.56 13.46 -14.29
CA ASP A 91 5.01 13.38 -14.44
C ASP A 91 5.74 13.37 -13.09
N GLU A 92 7.06 13.17 -13.14
CA GLU A 92 7.90 13.22 -11.95
C GLU A 92 7.91 14.61 -11.29
N GLN A 93 7.69 15.68 -12.06
CA GLN A 93 7.67 17.05 -11.52
C GLN A 93 6.47 17.27 -10.59
N ALA A 94 5.30 16.73 -10.92
CA ALA A 94 4.12 16.77 -10.06
C ALA A 94 4.38 16.08 -8.71
N ILE A 95 5.06 14.92 -8.73
CA ILE A 95 5.47 14.20 -7.52
C ILE A 95 6.45 15.04 -6.70
N LYS A 96 7.50 15.58 -7.33
CA LYS A 96 8.49 16.45 -6.67
C LYS A 96 7.84 17.68 -6.05
N LYS A 97 6.90 18.32 -6.75
CA LYS A 97 6.16 19.48 -6.26
C LYS A 97 5.30 19.13 -5.05
N ALA A 98 4.60 18.01 -5.08
CA ALA A 98 3.79 17.55 -3.94
C ALA A 98 4.65 17.24 -2.70
N ILE A 99 5.81 16.61 -2.88
CA ILE A 99 6.75 16.38 -1.76
C ILE A 99 7.25 17.73 -1.22
N ASN A 100 7.73 18.62 -2.09
CA ASN A 100 8.30 19.91 -1.70
C ASN A 100 7.25 20.92 -1.18
N LYS A 101 5.94 20.68 -1.35
CA LYS A 101 4.85 21.45 -0.69
C LYS A 101 4.86 21.23 0.84
N THR A 102 5.44 20.13 1.30
CA THR A 102 5.59 19.82 2.71
C THR A 102 6.87 20.46 3.30
N PRO A 103 7.09 20.35 4.62
CA PRO A 103 8.36 20.74 5.23
C PRO A 103 9.58 19.91 4.78
N TYR A 104 9.37 18.75 4.14
CA TYR A 104 10.46 17.85 3.72
C TYR A 104 10.88 18.15 2.28
N LYS A 105 12.15 18.52 2.08
CA LYS A 105 12.70 18.88 0.77
C LYS A 105 13.49 17.74 0.16
N ILE A 106 13.37 17.56 -1.15
CA ILE A 106 14.16 16.58 -1.90
C ILE A 106 15.59 17.09 -2.04
N VAL A 107 16.55 16.34 -1.51
CA VAL A 107 17.99 16.62 -1.65
C VAL A 107 18.65 15.74 -2.69
N ASN A 108 18.06 14.57 -2.99
CA ASN A 108 18.54 13.68 -4.04
C ASN A 108 17.40 12.83 -4.63
N SER A 109 17.52 12.44 -5.90
CA SER A 109 16.61 11.51 -6.59
C SER A 109 17.41 10.32 -7.10
N LEU A 110 17.04 9.11 -6.69
CA LEU A 110 17.67 7.84 -7.04
C LEU A 110 16.86 7.14 -8.14
#